data_AF-A0A832DDS3-F1
#
_entry.id   AF-A0A832DDS3-F1
#
_cell.length_a   1.000
_cell.length_b   1.000
_cell.length_c   1.000
_cell.angle_alpha   90.00
_cell.angle_beta   90.00
_cell.angle_gamma   90.00
#
_symmetry.space_group_name_H-M   'P 1'
#
loop_
_entity.id
_entity.type
_entity.pdbx_description
1 polymer ?
#
loop_
_entity_poly.entity_id
_entity_poly.type
_entity_poly.pdbx_seq_one_letter_code
_entity_poly.pdbx_strand_id
1 'polypeptide(L)'
;MSERPFASVRQLAEDVLKDCKTPEVLRAYADLCIHAAFIRHLPMGMSVSPRPDFVRRAVEELAASFKNKDGVLNSLMKRAGELAAELRRKLGEAAPEEAVLAELADKLVKMLKLA
;
A
#
# COMPACT_ATOMS: atom_id res chain seq x y z
N MET A 1 13.75 -24.14 7.27
CA MET A 1 12.69 -23.15 7.58
C MET A 1 12.23 -22.59 6.25
N SER A 2 10.99 -22.82 5.84
CA SER A 2 10.47 -22.24 4.59
C SER A 2 10.55 -20.73 4.69
N GLU A 3 11.36 -20.09 3.85
CA GLU A 3 11.25 -18.66 3.59
C GLU A 3 9.80 -18.40 3.21
N ARG A 4 9.12 -17.55 3.98
CA ARG A 4 7.74 -17.18 3.63
C ARG A 4 7.81 -16.49 2.27
N PRO A 5 6.99 -16.91 1.28
CA PRO A 5 6.91 -16.21 0.02
C PRO A 5 6.70 -14.71 0.30
N PHE A 6 7.47 -13.85 -0.38
CA PHE A 6 7.35 -12.38 -0.30
C PHE A 6 7.71 -11.72 1.04
N ALA A 7 8.40 -12.40 1.96
CA ALA A 7 8.93 -11.76 3.18
C ALA A 7 9.79 -10.52 2.88
N SER A 8 10.59 -10.58 1.82
CA SER A 8 11.42 -9.47 1.33
C SER A 8 10.59 -8.28 0.80
N VAL A 9 9.45 -8.53 0.15
CA VAL A 9 8.54 -7.48 -0.32
C VAL A 9 7.90 -6.75 0.84
N ARG A 10 7.45 -7.48 1.87
CA ARG A 10 6.91 -6.88 3.09
C ARG A 10 7.98 -6.06 3.81
N GLN A 11 9.20 -6.57 3.92
CA GLN A 11 10.32 -5.83 4.51
C GLN A 11 10.63 -4.53 3.75
N LEU A 12 10.70 -4.60 2.41
CA LEU A 12 10.90 -3.42 1.57
C LEU A 12 9.82 -2.36 1.80
N ALA A 13 8.56 -2.78 1.88
CA ALA A 13 7.46 -1.86 2.18
C ALA A 13 7.58 -1.25 3.59
N GLU A 14 8.02 -2.01 4.59
CA GLU A 14 8.29 -1.46 5.92
C GLU A 14 9.41 -0.42 5.92
N ASP A 15 10.45 -0.63 5.12
CA ASP A 15 11.55 0.33 5.00
C ASP A 15 11.09 1.63 4.35
N VAL A 16 10.34 1.55 3.24
CA VAL A 16 9.72 2.73 2.60
C VAL A 16 8.79 3.47 3.57
N LEU A 17 8.01 2.75 4.38
CA LEU A 17 7.08 3.37 5.33
C LEU A 17 7.76 4.14 6.46
N LYS A 18 9.04 3.86 6.77
CA LYS A 18 9.78 4.66 7.76
C LYS A 18 9.88 6.12 7.30
N ASP A 19 10.15 6.34 6.02
CA ASP A 19 10.29 7.67 5.44
C ASP A 19 8.93 8.35 5.24
N CYS A 20 7.90 7.58 4.86
CA CYS A 20 6.52 8.05 4.67
C CYS A 20 5.85 8.63 5.92
N LYS A 21 6.43 8.43 7.11
CA LYS A 21 5.96 9.06 8.36
C LYS A 21 6.21 10.56 8.37
N THR A 22 7.10 11.05 7.52
CA THR A 22 7.42 12.47 7.37
C THR A 22 6.38 13.12 6.45
N PRO A 23 5.68 14.19 6.88
CA PRO A 23 4.63 14.82 6.07
C PRO A 23 5.10 15.29 4.69
N GLU A 24 6.34 15.76 4.60
CA GLU A 24 6.97 16.21 3.35
C GLU A 24 7.13 15.05 2.36
N VAL A 25 7.61 13.90 2.84
CA VAL A 25 7.77 12.68 2.04
C VAL A 25 6.41 12.17 1.58
N LEU A 26 5.43 12.09 2.48
CA LEU A 26 4.10 11.60 2.10
C LEU A 26 3.43 12.52 1.07
N ARG A 27 3.64 13.83 1.12
CA ARG A 27 3.10 14.74 0.10
C ARG A 27 3.79 14.59 -1.25
N ALA A 28 5.12 14.47 -1.26
CA ALA A 28 5.91 14.36 -2.48
C ALA A 28 5.74 12.98 -3.15
N TYR A 29 5.59 11.92 -2.36
CA TYR A 29 5.61 10.53 -2.81
C TYR A 29 4.38 9.76 -2.32
N ALA A 30 3.19 10.38 -2.37
CA ALA A 30 1.95 9.82 -1.85
C ALA A 30 1.66 8.41 -2.41
N ASP A 31 1.84 8.22 -3.71
CA ASP A 31 1.54 6.94 -4.37
C ASP A 31 2.50 5.83 -3.94
N LEU A 32 3.79 6.16 -3.75
CA LEU A 32 4.80 5.24 -3.22
C LEU A 32 4.40 4.78 -1.80
N CYS A 33 4.05 5.74 -0.94
CA CYS A 33 3.66 5.47 0.44
C CYS A 33 2.37 4.65 0.53
N ILE A 34 1.39 4.90 -0.34
CA ILE A 34 0.15 4.13 -0.42
C ILE A 34 0.43 2.69 -0.83
N HIS A 35 1.30 2.44 -1.81
CA HIS A 35 1.66 1.08 -2.22
C HIS A 35 2.37 0.32 -1.09
N ALA A 36 3.30 0.98 -0.39
CA ALA A 36 3.98 0.38 0.74
C ALA A 36 2.99 0.05 1.89
N ALA A 37 2.07 0.96 2.20
CA ALA A 37 1.01 0.74 3.19
C ALA A 37 0.09 -0.42 2.78
N PHE A 38 -0.24 -0.54 1.49
CA PHE A 38 -1.02 -1.64 0.95
C PHE A 38 -0.32 -2.99 1.14
N ILE A 39 0.97 -3.07 0.86
CA ILE A 39 1.75 -4.31 1.07
C ILE A 39 1.76 -4.68 2.57
N ARG A 40 1.94 -3.71 3.46
CA ARG A 40 1.96 -3.95 4.92
C ARG A 40 0.63 -4.47 5.45
N HIS A 41 -0.49 -3.85 5.05
CA HIS A 41 -1.83 -4.21 5.53
C HIS A 41 -2.51 -5.32 4.73
N LEU A 42 -1.84 -5.85 3.70
CA LEU A 42 -2.44 -6.88 2.86
C LEU A 42 -2.73 -8.13 3.72
N PRO A 43 -4.00 -8.56 3.81
CA PRO A 43 -4.36 -9.73 4.61
C PRO A 43 -3.68 -10.96 4.04
N MET A 44 -3.24 -11.85 4.92
CA MET A 44 -2.65 -13.12 4.53
C MET A 44 -3.74 -14.14 4.21
N GLY A 45 -3.59 -14.90 3.13
CA GLY A 45 -4.51 -15.99 2.80
C GLY A 45 -4.73 -16.27 1.31
N MET A 46 -5.51 -17.32 1.03
CA MET A 46 -5.72 -17.84 -0.33
C MET A 46 -6.57 -16.94 -1.24
N SER A 47 -7.29 -15.97 -0.67
CA SER A 47 -8.19 -15.09 -1.44
C SER A 47 -8.26 -13.72 -0.77
N VAL A 48 -7.53 -12.78 -1.34
CA VAL A 48 -7.43 -11.39 -0.90
C VAL A 48 -8.31 -10.53 -1.77
N SER A 49 -9.23 -9.82 -1.14
CA SER A 49 -10.00 -8.75 -1.76
C SER A 49 -9.52 -7.42 -1.15
N PRO A 50 -9.08 -6.44 -1.93
CA PRO A 50 -8.63 -5.14 -1.43
C PRO A 50 -9.82 -4.28 -0.97
N ARG A 51 -10.55 -4.75 0.05
CA ARG A 51 -11.80 -4.18 0.60
C ARG A 51 -11.60 -2.78 1.20
N PRO A 52 -12.68 -1.97 1.32
CA PRO A 52 -12.61 -0.63 1.91
C PRO A 52 -11.91 -0.57 3.28
N ASP A 53 -12.09 -1.55 4.15
CA ASP A 53 -11.44 -1.59 5.46
C ASP A 53 -9.91 -1.70 5.37
N PHE A 54 -9.41 -2.46 4.39
CA PHE A 54 -7.99 -2.57 4.12
C PHE A 54 -7.41 -1.23 3.65
N VAL A 55 -8.10 -0.59 2.71
CA VAL A 55 -7.76 0.76 2.20
C VAL A 55 -7.71 1.76 3.35
N ARG A 56 -8.73 1.72 4.22
CA ARG A 56 -8.85 2.59 5.38
C ARG A 56 -7.67 2.42 6.34
N ARG A 57 -7.31 1.18 6.71
CA ARG A 57 -6.16 0.92 7.60
C ARG A 57 -4.84 1.45 7.04
N ALA A 58 -4.61 1.25 5.74
CA ALA A 58 -3.42 1.77 5.06
C ALA A 58 -3.36 3.30 5.12
N VAL A 59 -4.50 3.98 4.88
CA VAL A 59 -4.57 5.45 4.94
C VAL A 59 -4.46 5.99 6.36
N GLU A 60 -5.08 5.33 7.34
CA GLU A 60 -4.99 5.73 8.75
C GLU A 60 -3.55 5.67 9.28
N GLU A 61 -2.76 4.68 8.87
CA GLU A 61 -1.33 4.61 9.21
C GLU A 61 -0.55 5.81 8.65
N LEU A 62 -0.77 6.14 7.37
CA LEU A 62 -0.08 7.25 6.71
C LEU A 62 -0.47 8.62 7.29
N ALA A 63 -1.75 8.80 7.63
CA ALA A 63 -2.26 10.04 8.19
C ALA A 63 -1.94 10.21 9.68
N ALA A 64 -1.45 9.17 10.37
CA ALA A 64 -1.20 9.20 11.81
C ALA A 64 -0.25 10.32 12.24
N SER A 65 0.74 10.66 11.41
CA SER A 65 1.74 11.70 11.67
C SER A 65 1.26 13.13 11.38
N PHE A 66 0.05 13.32 10.82
CA PHE A 66 -0.43 14.63 10.41
C PHE A 66 -1.22 15.33 11.53
N LYS A 67 -0.90 16.62 11.76
CA LYS A 67 -1.64 17.49 12.68
C LYS A 67 -3.02 17.91 12.13
N ASN A 68 -3.13 18.14 10.82
CA ASN A 68 -4.39 18.42 10.13
C ASN A 68 -4.77 17.21 9.28
N LYS A 69 -5.64 16.35 9.82
CA LYS A 69 -5.93 15.04 9.27
C LYS A 69 -6.94 15.09 8.13
N ASP A 70 -7.96 15.93 8.20
CA ASP A 70 -9.16 15.78 7.35
C ASP A 70 -8.88 16.01 5.85
N GLY A 71 -8.13 17.04 5.50
CA GLY A 71 -7.79 17.33 4.10
C GLY A 71 -6.85 16.30 3.47
N VAL A 72 -5.90 15.79 4.26
CA VAL A 72 -4.91 14.80 3.82
C VAL A 72 -5.55 13.42 3.71
N LEU A 73 -6.38 13.04 4.68
CA LEU A 73 -7.05 11.74 4.74
C LEU A 73 -7.99 11.55 3.56
N ASN A 74 -8.75 12.58 3.16
CA ASN A 74 -9.60 12.51 1.97
C ASN A 74 -8.78 12.30 0.68
N SER A 75 -7.65 12.98 0.53
CA SER A 75 -6.78 12.83 -0.65
C SER A 75 -6.15 11.43 -0.70
N LEU A 76 -5.64 10.95 0.43
CA LEU A 76 -5.07 9.60 0.56
C LEU A 76 -6.13 8.52 0.32
N MET A 77 -7.34 8.67 0.88
CA MET A 77 -8.44 7.74 0.66
C MET A 77 -8.83 7.64 -0.81
N LYS A 78 -8.87 8.77 -1.53
CA LYS A 78 -9.15 8.76 -2.97
C LYS A 78 -8.11 7.95 -3.74
N ARG A 79 -6.82 8.26 -3.57
CA ARG A 79 -5.71 7.57 -4.24
C ARG A 79 -5.64 6.08 -3.88
N ALA A 80 -5.83 5.76 -2.60
CA ALA A 80 -5.84 4.39 -2.12
C ALA A 80 -7.06 3.62 -2.66
N GLY A 81 -8.22 4.25 -2.75
CA GLY A 81 -9.41 3.69 -3.40
C GLY A 81 -9.20 3.41 -4.89
N GLU A 82 -8.53 4.32 -5.60
CA GLU A 82 -8.16 4.15 -7.01
C GLU A 82 -7.22 2.96 -7.20
N LEU A 83 -6.18 2.81 -6.37
CA LEU A 83 -5.29 1.64 -6.38
C LEU A 83 -6.07 0.34 -6.11
N ALA A 84 -6.95 0.33 -5.11
CA ALA A 84 -7.75 -0.84 -4.79
C ALA A 84 -8.72 -1.21 -5.93
N ALA A 85 -9.30 -0.22 -6.61
CA ALA A 85 -10.14 -0.45 -7.80
C ALA A 85 -9.31 -0.97 -8.98
N GLU A 86 -8.09 -0.47 -9.16
CA GLU A 86 -7.18 -0.95 -10.19
C GLU A 86 -6.78 -2.41 -9.97
N LEU A 87 -6.41 -2.78 -8.73
CA LEU A 87 -6.12 -4.16 -8.36
C LEU A 87 -7.31 -5.09 -8.64
N ARG A 88 -8.54 -4.66 -8.31
CA ARG A 88 -9.75 -5.43 -8.63
C ARG A 88 -9.99 -5.58 -10.13
N ARG A 89 -9.81 -4.52 -10.91
CA ARG A 89 -9.97 -4.59 -12.37
C ARG A 89 -8.96 -5.55 -13.00
N LYS A 90 -7.73 -5.59 -12.47
CA LYS A 90 -6.64 -6.40 -13.03
C LYS A 90 -6.69 -7.86 -12.58
N LEU A 91 -6.96 -8.10 -11.31
CA LEU A 91 -6.85 -9.43 -10.68
C LEU A 91 -8.21 -10.07 -10.36
N GLY A 92 -9.31 -9.34 -10.54
CA GLY A 92 -10.64 -9.74 -10.10
C GLY A 92 -10.97 -9.25 -8.68
N GLU A 93 -12.23 -9.43 -8.27
CA GLU A 93 -12.72 -9.02 -6.93
C GLU A 93 -11.98 -9.69 -5.78
N ALA A 94 -11.44 -10.88 -6.02
CA ALA A 94 -10.59 -11.60 -5.10
C ALA A 94 -9.51 -12.36 -5.86
N ALA A 95 -8.27 -12.29 -5.36
CA ALA A 95 -7.10 -12.90 -5.99
C ALA A 95 -6.19 -13.52 -4.93
N PRO A 96 -5.31 -14.48 -5.30
CA PRO A 96 -4.29 -14.99 -4.38
C PRO A 96 -3.43 -13.86 -3.82
N GLU A 97 -3.04 -13.95 -2.54
CA GLU A 97 -2.16 -12.97 -1.89
C GLU A 97 -0.91 -12.69 -2.72
N GLU A 98 -0.30 -13.74 -3.26
CA GLU A 98 0.91 -13.69 -4.05
C GLU A 98 0.74 -12.85 -5.32
N ALA A 99 -0.41 -12.94 -5.98
CA ALA A 99 -0.71 -12.15 -7.17
C ALA A 99 -0.85 -10.66 -6.83
N VAL A 100 -1.51 -10.35 -5.71
CA VAL A 100 -1.67 -8.97 -5.25
C VAL A 100 -0.33 -8.39 -4.79
N LEU A 101 0.48 -9.16 -4.05
CA LEU A 101 1.82 -8.76 -3.62
C LEU A 101 2.76 -8.56 -4.81
N ALA A 102 2.74 -9.44 -5.80
CA ALA A 102 3.57 -9.29 -6.99
C ALA A 102 3.24 -8.00 -7.75
N GLU A 103 1.95 -7.68 -7.92
CA GLU A 103 1.51 -6.45 -8.58
C GLU A 103 1.94 -5.20 -7.80
N LEU A 104 1.73 -5.20 -6.49
CA LEU A 104 2.11 -4.09 -5.63
C LEU A 104 3.64 -3.92 -5.58
N ALA A 105 4.40 -5.01 -5.54
CA ALA A 105 5.86 -5.01 -5.51
C ALA A 105 6.47 -4.47 -6.80
N ASP A 106 5.97 -4.92 -7.96
CA ASP A 106 6.44 -4.46 -9.26
C ASP A 106 6.25 -2.93 -9.40
N LYS A 107 5.07 -2.42 -9.01
CA LYS A 107 4.81 -0.98 -8.99
C LYS A 107 5.68 -0.23 -8.00
N LEU A 108 5.86 -0.77 -6.79
CA LEU A 108 6.70 -0.16 -5.76
C LEU A 108 8.15 0.01 -6.27
N VAL A 109 8.73 -1.04 -6.84
CA VAL A 109 10.10 -1.01 -7.39
C VAL A 109 10.21 -0.04 -8.56
N LYS A 110 9.20 0.02 -9.44
CA LYS A 110 9.18 0.98 -10.55
C LYS A 110 9.17 2.43 -10.05
N MET A 111 8.36 2.73 -9.03
CA MET A 111 8.33 4.07 -8.43
C MET A 111 9.66 4.43 -7.76
N LEU A 112 10.28 3.48 -7.04
CA LEU A 112 11.59 3.71 -6.41
C LEU A 112 12.72 3.97 -7.42
N LYS A 113 12.63 3.45 -8.64
CA LYS A 113 13.60 3.74 -9.71
C LYS A 113 13.41 5.11 -10.36
N LEU A 114 12.22 5.71 -10.18
CA LEU A 114 11.83 6.99 -10.78
C LEU A 114 11.85 8.15 -9.76
N ALA A 115 12.02 7.84 -8.47
CA ALA A 115 12.11 8.77 -7.36
C ALA A 115 13.56 9.21 -7.13
#